data_AF-A0A1B6EPN7-F1
#
_entry.id   AF-A0A1B6EPN7-F1
#
_cell.length_a   1.000
_cell.length_b   1.000
_cell.length_c   1.000
_cell.angle_alpha   90.00
_cell.angle_beta   90.00
_cell.angle_gamma   90.00
#
_symmetry.space_group_name_H-M   'P 1'
#
loop_
_entity.id
_entity.type
_entity.pdbx_description
1 polymer ?
#
loop_
_entity_poly.entity_id
_entity_poly.type
_entity_poly.pdbx_seq_one_letter_code
_entity_poly.pdbx_strand_id
1 'polypeptide(L)'
;MWALLVLCLGLPSALLLELSHQDLELANKTCDGKSTCEHGRNSRFGDDLDWRDRNCFCDELCRRYGDCCLDSPFYNTAEQRRGIASFTCVDLRQFGGIYMMTTCPPAWGNPRVRAMCETGSNNKRDPISGLPATSHNTSITYRNSYCALCHGDTQLELWTPRIECPTLNIQHNLTRENFTNMLVYNQTRSQPSWGINFKDRFHPCTIDPVIPDTSSHIVRRCQADAIKTCAVNWTNNDVRNRCEAYTSMVYHGNYAYRNPHCAMCNNEPLQYLGCSKVALRTFFNKDFSPVAFAVLFDMSGGKTVGKVQPCTKTQLYDPFFR
;
A
#
# COMPACT_ATOMS: atom_id res chain seq x y z
N MET A 1 -48.55 58.31 -27.88
CA MET A 1 -47.81 57.19 -28.54
C MET A 1 -46.70 56.80 -27.60
N TRP A 2 -46.83 55.64 -26.95
CA TRP A 2 -45.96 55.18 -25.86
C TRP A 2 -44.57 54.78 -26.38
N ALA A 3 -43.51 55.26 -25.73
CA ALA A 3 -42.14 54.79 -25.95
C ALA A 3 -41.80 53.74 -24.89
N LEU A 4 -41.50 52.52 -25.34
CA LEU A 4 -41.04 51.40 -24.52
C LEU A 4 -39.57 51.62 -24.10
N LEU A 5 -39.34 51.78 -22.80
CA LEU A 5 -38.03 51.68 -22.16
C LEU A 5 -37.79 50.21 -21.81
N VAL A 6 -36.95 49.54 -22.58
CA VAL A 6 -36.46 48.18 -22.26
C VAL A 6 -35.28 48.34 -21.30
N LEU A 7 -35.50 48.07 -20.01
CA LEU A 7 -34.43 47.85 -19.04
C LEU A 7 -33.81 46.46 -19.31
N CYS A 8 -32.63 46.43 -19.91
CA CYS A 8 -31.76 45.26 -19.86
C CYS A 8 -31.19 45.12 -18.45
N LEU A 9 -31.86 44.30 -17.62
CA LEU A 9 -31.28 43.80 -16.39
C LEU A 9 -30.12 42.87 -16.76
N GLY A 10 -28.90 43.37 -16.58
CA GLY A 10 -27.69 42.56 -16.64
C GLY A 10 -27.77 41.47 -15.58
N LEU A 11 -27.77 40.21 -16.02
CA LEU A 11 -27.57 39.06 -15.15
C LEU A 11 -26.22 39.25 -14.43
N PRO A 12 -26.15 39.08 -13.10
CA PRO A 12 -24.87 39.07 -12.42
C PRO A 12 -24.11 37.85 -12.93
N SER A 13 -23.02 38.11 -13.66
CA SER A 13 -22.03 37.10 -13.97
C SER A 13 -21.57 36.55 -12.62
N ALA A 14 -21.92 35.30 -12.32
CA ALA A 14 -21.32 34.58 -11.22
C ALA A 14 -19.82 34.54 -11.53
N LEU A 15 -19.06 35.44 -10.88
CA LEU A 15 -17.63 35.26 -10.71
C LEU A 15 -17.50 33.94 -9.97
N LEU A 16 -17.24 32.86 -10.73
CA LEU A 16 -16.57 31.69 -10.18
C LEU A 16 -15.30 32.24 -9.56
N LEU A 17 -15.29 32.35 -8.23
CA LEU A 17 -14.06 32.55 -7.47
C LEU A 17 -13.14 31.40 -7.86
N GLU A 18 -12.26 31.64 -8.82
CA GLU A 18 -11.19 30.73 -9.16
C GLU A 18 -10.33 30.62 -7.91
N LEU A 19 -10.45 29.49 -7.22
CA LEU A 19 -9.71 29.21 -6.01
C LEU A 19 -8.22 29.26 -6.38
N SER A 20 -7.49 30.22 -5.83
CA SER A 20 -6.09 30.39 -6.21
C SER A 20 -5.27 29.23 -5.68
N HIS A 21 -4.14 28.97 -6.33
CA HIS A 21 -3.20 27.97 -5.84
C HIS A 21 -2.75 28.26 -4.39
N GLN A 22 -2.63 29.54 -4.05
CA GLN A 22 -2.24 29.98 -2.72
C GLN A 22 -3.33 29.67 -1.68
N ASP A 23 -4.61 29.73 -2.06
CA ASP A 23 -5.73 29.35 -1.19
C ASP A 23 -5.70 27.85 -0.86
N LEU A 24 -5.25 27.02 -1.81
CA LEU A 24 -5.06 25.57 -1.61
C LEU A 24 -3.83 25.24 -0.77
N GLU A 25 -2.74 25.98 -0.93
CA GLU A 25 -1.55 25.86 -0.08
C GLU A 25 -1.80 26.35 1.35
N LEU A 26 -2.60 27.40 1.50
CA LEU A 26 -3.06 27.87 2.81
C LEU A 26 -4.02 26.87 3.45
N ALA A 27 -4.91 26.24 2.66
CA ALA A 27 -5.72 25.11 3.14
C ALA A 27 -4.84 23.91 3.51
N ASN A 28 -3.71 23.67 2.83
CA ASN A 28 -2.75 22.64 3.23
C ASN A 28 -2.13 22.89 4.62
N LYS A 29 -1.93 24.17 5.00
CA LYS A 29 -1.53 24.55 6.37
C LYS A 29 -2.60 24.26 7.44
N THR A 30 -3.85 23.99 7.06
CA THR A 30 -4.96 23.73 8.01
C THR A 30 -5.02 22.31 8.56
N CYS A 31 -4.15 21.40 8.10
CA CYS A 31 -4.12 20.02 8.60
C CYS A 31 -3.39 19.83 9.94
N ASP A 32 -3.43 20.82 10.85
CA ASP A 32 -2.82 20.76 12.19
C ASP A 32 -1.36 20.25 12.21
N GLY A 33 -0.57 20.59 11.19
CA GLY A 33 0.81 20.13 11.08
C GLY A 33 1.02 18.79 10.36
N LYS A 34 -0.03 18.04 10.01
CA LYS A 34 0.09 16.71 9.38
C LYS A 34 0.66 16.73 7.97
N SER A 35 0.58 17.88 7.29
CA SER A 35 0.99 18.08 5.91
C SER A 35 2.22 19.01 5.75
N THR A 36 3.00 19.18 6.82
CA THR A 36 4.14 20.10 6.88
C THR A 36 5.32 19.50 7.66
N CYS A 37 6.53 19.96 7.35
CA CYS A 37 7.76 19.71 8.09
C CYS A 37 8.06 20.80 9.13
N GLU A 38 7.41 21.96 9.01
CA GLU A 38 7.44 23.02 10.02
C GLU A 38 6.52 22.65 11.19
N HIS A 39 7.09 22.07 12.24
CA HIS A 39 6.32 21.69 13.42
C HIS A 39 5.86 22.97 14.17
N GLY A 40 4.56 23.21 14.22
CA GLY A 40 4.00 24.31 15.02
C GLY A 40 4.31 24.10 16.51
N ARG A 41 4.83 25.13 17.19
CA ARG A 41 5.22 25.13 18.62
C ARG A 41 4.12 24.75 19.64
N ASN A 42 2.91 24.42 19.19
CA ASN A 42 1.79 23.94 20.01
C ASN A 42 1.24 22.57 19.56
N SER A 43 1.90 21.90 18.62
CA SER A 43 1.52 20.59 18.10
C SER A 43 2.04 19.51 19.06
N ARG A 44 1.17 18.68 19.65
CA ARG A 44 1.52 17.59 20.60
C ARG A 44 2.35 16.44 19.98
N PHE A 45 2.97 16.66 18.83
CA PHE A 45 3.33 15.61 17.90
C PHE A 45 4.83 15.72 17.56
N GLY A 46 5.63 14.84 18.16
CA GLY A 46 7.09 14.77 18.00
C GLY A 46 7.55 13.86 16.85
N ASP A 47 8.84 13.62 16.72
CA ASP A 47 9.46 12.80 15.65
C ASP A 47 9.02 11.32 15.62
N ASP A 48 8.27 10.86 16.63
CA ASP A 48 7.81 9.47 16.82
C ASP A 48 6.31 9.29 16.45
N LEU A 49 5.87 9.94 15.36
CA LEU A 49 4.50 9.83 14.89
C LEU A 49 4.27 8.55 14.09
N ASP A 50 3.16 7.87 14.37
CA ASP A 50 2.63 6.81 13.52
C ASP A 50 2.52 7.36 12.09
N TRP A 51 2.99 6.61 11.09
CA TRP A 51 2.85 6.95 9.68
C TRP A 51 1.38 7.22 9.29
N ARG A 52 0.42 6.68 10.05
CA ARG A 52 -1.03 6.92 9.91
C ARG A 52 -1.46 8.33 10.30
N ASP A 53 -0.66 9.01 11.11
CA ASP A 53 -0.95 10.35 11.61
C ASP A 53 -0.35 11.44 10.74
N ARG A 54 0.45 11.09 9.72
CA ARG A 54 1.03 12.03 8.76
C ARG A 54 0.38 11.92 7.38
N ASN A 55 0.24 13.06 6.73
CA ASN A 55 -0.30 13.16 5.37
C ASN A 55 0.81 13.25 4.31
N CYS A 56 2.06 13.37 4.72
CA CYS A 56 3.28 13.36 3.93
C CYS A 56 4.50 13.17 4.85
N PHE A 57 5.67 12.96 4.27
CA PHE A 57 6.91 12.67 4.99
C PHE A 57 7.97 13.77 4.83
N CYS A 58 8.89 13.83 5.80
CA CYS A 58 9.96 14.82 5.85
C CYS A 58 11.36 14.21 5.91
N ASP A 59 11.46 12.88 5.93
CA ASP A 59 12.73 12.17 5.92
C ASP A 59 13.37 12.16 4.52
N GLU A 60 14.67 11.91 4.44
CA GLU A 60 15.38 11.93 3.16
C GLU A 60 14.83 10.93 2.14
N LEU A 61 14.28 9.79 2.58
CA LEU A 61 13.72 8.79 1.66
C LEU A 61 12.46 9.30 0.96
N CYS A 62 11.81 10.35 1.46
CA CYS A 62 10.58 10.85 0.86
C CYS A 62 10.77 11.28 -0.60
N ARG A 63 11.99 11.71 -0.94
CA ARG A 63 12.36 12.09 -2.31
C ARG A 63 12.30 10.90 -3.26
N ARG A 64 12.69 9.72 -2.77
CA ARG A 64 12.74 8.46 -3.52
C ARG A 64 11.35 7.88 -3.72
N TYR A 65 10.51 7.92 -2.68
CA TYR A 65 9.18 7.33 -2.70
C TYR A 65 8.10 8.25 -3.27
N GLY A 66 8.37 9.55 -3.37
CA GLY A 66 7.44 10.53 -3.92
C GLY A 66 6.33 10.92 -2.93
N ASP A 67 6.64 10.88 -1.64
CA ASP A 67 5.73 11.14 -0.53
C ASP A 67 6.18 12.31 0.37
N CYS A 68 7.05 13.19 -0.15
CA CYS A 68 7.48 14.38 0.60
C CYS A 68 6.34 15.37 0.82
N CYS A 69 6.38 16.03 1.98
CA CYS A 69 5.67 17.29 2.18
C CYS A 69 6.23 18.38 1.25
N LEU A 70 5.39 19.36 0.92
CA LEU A 70 5.76 20.43 -0.02
C LEU A 70 6.89 21.33 0.52
N ASP A 71 6.94 21.50 1.83
CA ASP A 71 7.94 22.29 2.57
C ASP A 71 9.13 21.45 3.07
N SER A 72 9.23 20.18 2.66
CA SER A 72 10.38 19.35 3.00
C SER A 72 11.66 19.89 2.35
N PRO A 73 12.80 19.91 3.06
CA PRO A 73 14.09 20.24 2.45
C PRO A 73 14.52 19.24 1.37
N PHE A 74 13.91 18.04 1.33
CA PHE A 74 14.15 17.00 0.34
C PHE A 74 13.14 17.02 -0.82
N TYR A 75 12.19 17.97 -0.82
CA TYR A 75 11.20 18.07 -1.87
C TYR A 75 11.85 18.49 -3.19
N ASN A 76 11.62 17.67 -4.22
CA ASN A 76 11.95 18.00 -5.60
C ASN A 76 10.88 17.41 -6.52
N THR A 77 10.20 18.26 -7.30
CA THR A 77 9.06 17.84 -8.12
C THR A 77 9.38 16.73 -9.12
N ALA A 78 10.57 16.73 -9.73
CA ALA A 78 10.97 15.69 -10.68
C ALA A 78 11.22 14.35 -9.98
N GLU A 79 11.79 14.37 -8.77
CA GLU A 79 11.94 13.19 -7.92
C GLU A 79 10.60 12.67 -7.42
N GLN A 80 9.69 13.55 -7.00
CA GLN A 80 8.34 13.15 -6.59
C GLN A 80 7.61 12.41 -7.71
N ARG A 81 7.66 12.93 -8.94
CA ARG A 81 7.07 12.28 -10.11
C ARG A 81 7.67 10.89 -10.39
N ARG A 82 8.99 10.77 -10.30
CA ARG A 82 9.69 9.48 -10.48
C ARG A 82 9.33 8.46 -9.39
N GLY A 83 9.24 8.88 -8.13
CA GLY A 83 8.90 8.02 -7.01
C GLY A 83 7.51 7.38 -7.17
N ILE A 84 6.50 8.20 -7.49
CA ILE A 84 5.11 7.72 -7.70
C ILE A 84 4.99 6.69 -8.83
N ALA A 85 5.80 6.85 -9.87
CA ALA A 85 5.82 5.95 -11.02
C ALA A 85 6.58 4.65 -10.71
N SER A 86 7.59 4.72 -9.84
CA SER A 86 8.46 3.58 -9.50
C SER A 86 7.87 2.69 -8.40
N PHE A 87 7.13 3.28 -7.46
CA PHE A 87 6.56 2.57 -6.31
C PHE A 87 5.03 2.53 -6.37
N THR A 88 4.48 1.38 -6.00
CA THR A 88 3.05 1.21 -5.77
C THR A 88 2.80 1.00 -4.29
N CYS A 89 1.80 1.68 -3.73
CA CYS A 89 1.33 1.39 -2.38
C CYS A 89 0.40 0.17 -2.41
N VAL A 90 0.91 -0.99 -1.98
CA VAL A 90 0.17 -2.26 -1.98
C VAL A 90 -0.55 -2.43 -0.64
N ASP A 91 -1.88 -2.52 -0.63
CA ASP A 91 -2.65 -2.84 0.60
C ASP A 91 -2.50 -4.32 0.94
N LEU A 92 -1.84 -4.59 2.06
CA LEU A 92 -1.78 -5.91 2.64
C LEU A 92 -2.79 -6.02 3.77
N ARG A 93 -3.51 -7.14 3.84
CA ARG A 93 -4.59 -7.38 4.82
C ARG A 93 -4.20 -7.00 6.25
N GLN A 94 -2.98 -7.35 6.67
CA GLN A 94 -2.51 -7.18 8.05
C GLN A 94 -1.71 -5.91 8.31
N PHE A 95 -1.08 -5.36 7.29
CA PHE A 95 -0.13 -4.25 7.47
C PHE A 95 -0.63 -2.91 6.92
N GLY A 96 -1.74 -2.92 6.16
CA GLY A 96 -2.14 -1.76 5.39
C GLY A 96 -1.23 -1.56 4.17
N GLY A 97 -1.12 -0.31 3.73
CA GLY A 97 -0.32 0.04 2.57
C GLY A 97 1.19 -0.03 2.82
N ILE A 98 1.90 -0.67 1.91
CA ILE A 98 3.37 -0.72 1.88
C ILE A 98 3.87 -0.35 0.49
N TYR A 99 4.87 0.53 0.41
CA TYR A 99 5.49 0.87 -0.87
C TYR A 99 6.30 -0.31 -1.39
N MET A 100 5.97 -0.75 -2.60
CA MET A 100 6.64 -1.85 -3.27
C MET A 100 6.99 -1.49 -4.71
N MET A 101 8.12 -2.01 -5.19
CA MET A 101 8.37 -2.11 -6.63
C MET A 101 7.61 -3.30 -7.19
N THR A 102 6.68 -3.03 -8.09
CA THR A 102 5.68 -3.98 -8.60
C THR A 102 5.82 -4.28 -10.09
N THR A 103 6.75 -3.60 -10.77
CA THR A 103 6.98 -3.71 -12.22
C THR A 103 8.47 -3.81 -12.50
N CYS A 104 8.80 -4.43 -13.64
CA CYS A 104 10.18 -4.48 -14.11
C CYS A 104 10.56 -3.23 -14.90
N PRO A 105 11.85 -2.84 -14.92
CA PRO A 105 12.33 -1.77 -15.79
C PRO A 105 11.94 -2.05 -17.25
N PRO A 106 11.61 -1.01 -18.07
CA PRO A 106 11.23 -1.21 -19.46
C PRO A 106 12.24 -2.01 -20.27
N ALA A 107 13.54 -1.83 -19.99
CA ALA A 107 14.66 -2.52 -20.64
C ALA A 107 14.79 -4.02 -20.29
N TRP A 108 14.04 -4.54 -19.30
CA TRP A 108 14.12 -5.95 -18.92
C TRP A 108 13.58 -6.86 -20.01
N GLY A 109 14.44 -7.73 -20.54
CA GLY A 109 14.17 -8.52 -21.74
C GLY A 109 13.45 -9.86 -21.53
N ASN A 110 13.40 -10.41 -20.31
CA ASN A 110 12.78 -11.72 -20.08
C ASN A 110 11.28 -11.57 -19.73
N PRO A 111 10.35 -11.92 -20.66
CA PRO A 111 8.92 -11.72 -20.45
C PRO A 111 8.34 -12.64 -19.38
N ARG A 112 8.94 -13.81 -19.13
CA ARG A 112 8.47 -14.75 -18.09
C ARG A 112 8.72 -14.17 -16.71
N VAL A 113 9.93 -13.66 -16.44
CA VAL A 113 10.26 -13.00 -15.17
C VAL A 113 9.40 -11.76 -14.97
N ARG A 114 9.17 -10.97 -16.02
CA ARG A 114 8.28 -9.80 -15.97
C ARG A 114 6.86 -10.21 -15.57
N ALA A 115 6.29 -11.23 -16.20
CA ALA A 115 4.97 -11.74 -15.86
C ALA A 115 4.90 -12.22 -14.40
N MET A 116 5.92 -12.91 -13.91
CA MET A 116 5.97 -13.36 -12.51
C MET A 116 6.11 -12.19 -11.52
N CYS A 117 6.87 -11.14 -11.85
CA CYS A 117 6.91 -9.90 -11.05
C CYS A 117 5.55 -9.22 -11.00
N GLU A 118 4.97 -8.95 -12.17
CA GLU A 118 3.81 -8.07 -12.32
C GLU A 118 2.49 -8.76 -12.00
N THR A 119 2.43 -10.09 -12.12
CA THR A 119 1.19 -10.87 -11.96
C THR A 119 1.35 -12.14 -11.13
N GLY A 120 2.54 -12.47 -10.62
CA GLY A 120 2.79 -13.70 -9.87
C GLY A 120 1.91 -13.85 -8.62
N SER A 121 1.60 -12.74 -7.95
CA SER A 121 0.66 -12.71 -6.81
C SER A 121 -0.77 -13.15 -7.15
N ASN A 122 -1.13 -13.18 -8.44
CA ASN A 122 -2.45 -13.64 -8.89
C ASN A 122 -2.53 -15.17 -8.94
N ASN A 123 -1.38 -15.87 -8.93
CA ASN A 123 -1.33 -17.32 -8.93
C ASN A 123 -1.63 -17.88 -7.53
N LYS A 124 -2.91 -18.08 -7.25
CA LYS A 124 -3.37 -18.65 -5.96
C LYS A 124 -2.87 -20.07 -5.69
N ARG A 125 -2.35 -20.80 -6.68
CA ARG A 125 -1.76 -22.14 -6.50
C ARG A 125 -0.36 -22.10 -5.91
N ASP A 126 0.38 -21.03 -6.15
CA ASP A 126 1.74 -20.86 -5.63
C ASP A 126 1.80 -19.54 -4.85
N PRO A 127 1.45 -19.58 -3.56
CA PRO A 127 1.47 -18.40 -2.71
C PRO A 127 2.88 -17.81 -2.56
N ILE A 128 3.93 -18.63 -2.61
CA ILE A 128 5.32 -18.18 -2.40
C ILE A 128 5.78 -17.26 -3.52
N SER A 129 5.41 -17.57 -4.76
CA SER A 129 5.73 -16.71 -5.91
C SER A 129 5.18 -15.28 -5.79
N GLY A 130 4.16 -15.07 -4.94
CA GLY A 130 3.55 -13.79 -4.67
C GLY A 130 4.03 -13.10 -3.38
N LEU A 131 4.88 -13.74 -2.57
CA LEU A 131 5.34 -13.17 -1.30
C LEU A 131 6.36 -12.04 -1.53
N PRO A 132 6.25 -10.91 -0.81
CA PRO A 132 7.20 -9.82 -0.89
C PRO A 132 8.62 -10.22 -0.47
N ALA A 133 9.57 -9.41 -0.91
CA ALA A 133 10.97 -9.53 -0.54
C ALA A 133 11.54 -8.15 -0.26
N THR A 134 12.33 -8.00 0.80
CA THR A 134 12.98 -6.73 1.13
C THR A 134 14.49 -6.88 1.00
N SER A 135 15.11 -5.92 0.32
CA SER A 135 16.57 -5.83 0.23
C SER A 135 17.11 -5.00 1.37
N HIS A 136 18.01 -5.59 2.17
CA HIS A 136 18.71 -4.89 3.24
C HIS A 136 19.73 -3.88 2.72
N ASN A 137 20.23 -4.09 1.49
CA ASN A 137 21.22 -3.20 0.89
C ASN A 137 20.59 -1.92 0.33
N THR A 138 19.44 -2.04 -0.34
CA THR A 138 18.78 -0.89 -1.00
C THR A 138 17.62 -0.31 -0.18
N SER A 139 17.18 -1.01 0.87
CA SER A 139 15.97 -0.73 1.65
C SER A 139 14.71 -0.67 0.77
N ILE A 140 14.71 -1.43 -0.34
CA ILE A 140 13.58 -1.54 -1.26
C ILE A 140 12.82 -2.82 -0.93
N THR A 141 11.51 -2.68 -0.78
CA THR A 141 10.59 -3.82 -0.79
C THR A 141 10.09 -4.03 -2.21
N TYR A 142 10.22 -5.26 -2.69
CA TYR A 142 9.71 -5.73 -3.97
C TYR A 142 8.41 -6.51 -3.74
N ARG A 143 7.48 -6.44 -4.71
CA ARG A 143 6.25 -7.24 -4.67
C ARG A 143 6.52 -8.73 -4.47
N ASN A 144 7.57 -9.22 -5.11
CA ASN A 144 8.10 -10.56 -4.95
C ASN A 144 9.56 -10.65 -5.41
N SER A 145 10.16 -11.82 -5.24
CA SER A 145 11.55 -12.09 -5.65
C SER A 145 11.80 -11.92 -7.15
N TYR A 146 10.79 -12.09 -8.01
CA TYR A 146 10.92 -11.87 -9.45
C TYR A 146 11.08 -10.39 -9.80
N CYS A 147 10.40 -9.50 -9.06
CA CYS A 147 10.62 -8.06 -9.20
C CYS A 147 12.04 -7.69 -8.78
N ALA A 148 12.52 -8.20 -7.65
CA ALA A 148 13.91 -7.98 -7.23
C ALA A 148 14.92 -8.46 -8.29
N LEU A 149 14.68 -9.65 -8.87
CA LEU A 149 15.51 -10.21 -9.93
C LEU A 149 15.62 -9.29 -11.15
N CYS A 150 14.51 -8.73 -11.63
CA CYS A 150 14.55 -7.85 -12.80
C CYS A 150 15.11 -6.45 -12.51
N HIS A 151 15.25 -6.08 -11.23
CA HIS A 151 16.00 -4.92 -10.76
C HIS A 151 17.46 -5.24 -10.41
N GLY A 152 17.89 -6.49 -10.60
CA GLY A 152 19.28 -6.91 -10.35
C GLY A 152 19.63 -7.03 -8.86
N ASP A 153 18.64 -7.12 -7.98
CA ASP A 153 18.83 -7.21 -6.53
C ASP A 153 18.79 -8.67 -6.07
N THR A 154 19.90 -9.15 -5.49
CA THR A 154 20.07 -10.56 -5.12
C THR A 154 20.19 -10.78 -3.61
N GLN A 155 20.34 -9.73 -2.81
CA GLN A 155 20.48 -9.81 -1.35
C GLN A 155 19.14 -9.52 -0.68
N LEU A 156 18.26 -10.51 -0.72
CA LEU A 156 16.87 -10.38 -0.33
C LEU A 156 16.56 -11.17 0.92
N GLU A 157 15.79 -10.55 1.82
CA GLU A 157 15.07 -11.25 2.85
C GLU A 157 13.62 -11.46 2.37
N LEU A 158 13.25 -12.73 2.17
CA LEU A 158 11.91 -13.11 1.76
C LEU A 158 10.96 -13.02 2.95
N TRP A 159 9.77 -12.46 2.73
CA TRP A 159 8.74 -12.43 3.76
C TRP A 159 8.16 -13.82 3.93
N THR A 160 7.93 -14.20 5.19
CA THR A 160 7.46 -15.56 5.52
C THR A 160 5.94 -15.65 5.42
N PRO A 161 5.36 -16.72 4.87
CA PRO A 161 3.92 -16.89 4.85
C PRO A 161 3.42 -17.29 6.24
N ARG A 162 2.38 -16.61 6.69
CA ARG A 162 1.54 -17.02 7.82
C ARG A 162 0.22 -17.52 7.29
N ILE A 163 -0.11 -18.75 7.66
CA ILE A 163 -1.38 -19.38 7.30
C ILE A 163 -2.32 -19.28 8.49
N GLU A 164 -3.53 -18.77 8.26
CA GLU A 164 -4.58 -18.63 9.27
C GLU A 164 -5.83 -19.37 8.80
N CYS A 165 -6.37 -20.26 9.62
CA CYS A 165 -7.54 -21.08 9.29
C CYS A 165 -8.69 -20.79 10.29
N PRO A 166 -9.55 -19.78 10.04
CA PRO A 166 -10.50 -19.28 11.04
C PRO A 166 -11.55 -20.30 11.50
N THR A 167 -11.86 -21.29 10.66
CA THR A 167 -12.86 -22.32 10.98
C THR A 167 -12.29 -23.49 11.78
N LEU A 168 -10.98 -23.48 12.06
CA LEU A 168 -10.28 -24.49 12.84
C LEU A 168 -10.02 -23.95 14.26
N ASN A 169 -10.52 -24.64 15.27
CA ASN A 169 -10.40 -24.23 16.68
C ASN A 169 -8.98 -24.47 17.22
N ILE A 170 -8.45 -23.52 18.00
CA ILE A 170 -7.12 -23.56 18.64
C ILE A 170 -6.97 -24.74 19.63
N GLN A 171 -8.07 -25.29 20.14
CA GLN A 171 -8.03 -26.47 21.02
C GLN A 171 -7.43 -27.73 20.36
N HIS A 172 -7.21 -27.72 19.04
CA HIS A 172 -6.58 -28.82 18.33
C HIS A 172 -5.05 -28.71 18.39
N ASN A 173 -4.41 -29.64 19.10
CA ASN A 173 -2.95 -29.82 19.10
C ASN A 173 -2.47 -30.37 17.75
N LEU A 174 -2.33 -29.49 16.75
CA LEU A 174 -1.73 -29.83 15.45
C LEU A 174 -0.25 -29.48 15.46
N THR A 175 0.59 -30.46 15.13
CA THR A 175 2.02 -30.20 14.85
C THR A 175 2.19 -29.57 13.46
N ARG A 176 3.27 -28.82 13.25
CA ARG A 176 3.59 -28.20 11.94
C ARG A 176 3.66 -29.23 10.80
N GLU A 177 4.17 -30.43 11.09
CA GLU A 177 4.25 -31.50 10.10
C GLU A 177 2.87 -32.05 9.74
N ASN A 178 2.05 -32.37 10.74
CA ASN A 178 0.67 -32.82 10.52
C ASN A 178 -0.09 -31.77 9.70
N PHE A 179 0.10 -30.49 10.02
CA PHE A 179 -0.49 -29.39 9.28
C PHE A 179 -0.04 -29.35 7.81
N THR A 180 1.27 -29.45 7.54
CA THR A 180 1.82 -29.39 6.16
C THR A 180 1.28 -30.54 5.30
N ASN A 181 1.17 -31.74 5.87
CA ASN A 181 0.60 -32.90 5.18
C ASN A 181 -0.88 -32.69 4.84
N MET A 182 -1.63 -32.02 5.71
CA MET A 182 -3.05 -31.74 5.55
C MET A 182 -3.38 -30.52 4.67
N LEU A 183 -2.38 -29.70 4.32
CA LEU A 183 -2.55 -28.44 3.57
C LEU A 183 -2.79 -28.70 2.08
N VAL A 184 -3.97 -28.38 1.56
CA VAL A 184 -4.38 -28.67 0.17
C VAL A 184 -4.94 -27.43 -0.51
N TYR A 185 -4.62 -27.29 -1.79
CA TYR A 185 -5.29 -26.33 -2.67
C TYR A 185 -6.56 -26.94 -3.25
N ASN A 186 -7.72 -26.44 -2.82
CA ASN A 186 -9.02 -26.95 -3.25
C ASN A 186 -9.52 -26.19 -4.49
N GLN A 187 -9.49 -26.86 -5.64
CA GLN A 187 -9.88 -26.30 -6.95
C GLN A 187 -11.37 -26.47 -7.28
N THR A 188 -12.06 -27.39 -6.61
CA THR A 188 -13.42 -27.81 -6.98
C THR A 188 -14.49 -26.91 -6.39
N ARG A 189 -14.12 -25.99 -5.49
CA ARG A 189 -15.04 -24.98 -4.94
C ARG A 189 -15.28 -23.84 -5.92
N SER A 190 -16.45 -23.21 -5.79
CA SER A 190 -16.81 -21.98 -6.50
C SER A 190 -15.78 -20.86 -6.31
N GLN A 191 -15.03 -20.89 -5.21
CA GLN A 191 -13.87 -20.03 -4.96
C GLN A 191 -12.68 -20.91 -4.58
N PRO A 192 -11.72 -21.14 -5.51
CA PRO A 192 -10.53 -21.92 -5.21
C PRO A 192 -9.68 -21.27 -4.11
N SER A 193 -9.26 -22.06 -3.14
CA SER A 193 -8.49 -21.58 -1.98
C SER A 193 -7.61 -22.67 -1.38
N TRP A 194 -6.55 -22.22 -0.71
CA TRP A 194 -5.80 -23.07 0.20
C TRP A 194 -6.60 -23.32 1.47
N GLY A 195 -6.44 -24.51 2.02
CA GLY A 195 -7.05 -24.89 3.29
C GLY A 195 -6.46 -26.18 3.79
N ILE A 196 -6.99 -26.69 4.90
CA ILE A 196 -6.62 -28.00 5.41
C ILE A 196 -7.82 -28.94 5.40
N ASN A 197 -7.58 -30.22 5.13
CA ASN A 197 -8.56 -31.28 5.36
C ASN A 197 -8.33 -31.86 6.76
N PHE A 198 -9.27 -31.65 7.68
CA PHE A 198 -9.21 -32.17 9.04
C PHE A 198 -10.55 -32.80 9.42
N LYS A 199 -10.52 -34.03 9.95
CA LYS A 199 -11.73 -34.78 10.35
C LYS A 199 -12.84 -34.75 9.28
N ASP A 200 -12.46 -35.07 8.04
CA ASP A 200 -13.35 -35.10 6.87
C ASP A 200 -14.04 -33.77 6.51
N ARG A 201 -13.56 -32.66 7.08
CA ARG A 201 -14.00 -31.31 6.76
C ARG A 201 -12.86 -30.48 6.17
N PHE A 202 -13.16 -29.73 5.12
CA PHE A 202 -12.25 -28.73 4.60
C PHE A 202 -12.39 -27.42 5.38
N HIS A 203 -11.28 -26.93 5.91
CA HIS A 203 -11.16 -25.65 6.59
C HIS A 203 -10.41 -24.67 5.69
N PRO A 204 -11.07 -23.66 5.10
CA PRO A 204 -10.39 -22.66 4.28
C PRO A 204 -9.42 -21.85 5.14
N CYS A 205 -8.28 -21.52 4.55
CA CYS A 205 -7.25 -20.72 5.20
C CYS A 205 -6.88 -19.51 4.33
N THR A 206 -6.43 -18.44 4.99
CA THR A 206 -5.81 -17.28 4.35
C THR A 206 -4.30 -17.37 4.52
N ILE A 207 -3.56 -16.92 3.51
CA ILE A 207 -2.10 -16.89 3.53
C ILE A 207 -1.70 -15.43 3.40
N ASP A 208 -1.05 -14.90 4.42
CA ASP A 208 -0.61 -13.52 4.46
C ASP A 208 0.91 -13.48 4.64
N PRO A 209 1.60 -12.55 3.97
CA PRO A 209 3.02 -12.38 4.18
C PRO A 209 3.25 -11.74 5.55
N VAL A 210 4.35 -12.10 6.22
CA VAL A 210 4.79 -11.50 7.48
C VAL A 210 6.10 -10.78 7.24
N ILE A 211 6.17 -9.51 7.66
CA ILE A 211 7.40 -8.73 7.60
C ILE A 211 8.41 -9.37 8.55
N PRO A 212 9.61 -9.75 8.07
CA PRO A 212 10.66 -10.24 8.94
C PRO A 212 11.09 -9.16 9.94
N ASP A 213 11.38 -9.55 11.19
CA ASP A 213 11.77 -8.60 12.24
C ASP A 213 12.98 -7.74 11.83
N THR A 214 13.93 -8.34 11.11
CA THR A 214 15.12 -7.63 10.63
C THR A 214 14.82 -6.62 9.53
N SER A 215 13.73 -6.78 8.76
CA SER A 215 13.27 -5.82 7.74
C SER A 215 12.26 -4.80 8.28
N SER A 216 11.68 -5.02 9.47
CA SER A 216 10.55 -4.22 9.99
C SER A 216 10.79 -2.71 10.03
N HIS A 217 12.04 -2.29 10.28
CA HIS A 217 12.44 -0.89 10.41
C HIS A 217 12.81 -0.22 9.08
N ILE A 218 13.02 -0.99 8.00
CA ILE A 218 13.32 -0.45 6.65
C ILE A 218 12.12 -0.48 5.70
N VAL A 219 11.06 -1.22 6.05
CA VAL A 219 9.84 -1.28 5.25
C VAL A 219 9.07 0.04 5.34
N ARG A 220 8.93 0.73 4.21
CA ARG A 220 8.19 2.00 4.14
C ARG A 220 6.69 1.79 3.93
N ARG A 221 5.90 2.30 4.88
CA ARG A 221 4.43 2.24 4.87
C ARG A 221 3.82 3.41 4.10
N CYS A 222 2.58 3.27 3.68
CA CYS A 222 1.88 4.27 2.87
C CYS A 222 0.36 4.17 2.98
N GLN A 223 -0.34 5.24 2.59
CA GLN A 223 -1.79 5.24 2.48
C GLN A 223 -2.21 4.57 1.17
N ALA A 224 -2.70 3.33 1.26
CA ALA A 224 -3.22 2.60 0.11
C ALA A 224 -4.51 3.23 -0.43
N ASP A 225 -4.80 2.93 -1.69
CA ASP A 225 -5.99 3.36 -2.44
C ASP A 225 -6.17 4.89 -2.56
N ALA A 226 -5.08 5.65 -2.37
CA ALA A 226 -5.11 7.08 -2.59
C ALA A 226 -5.21 7.43 -4.08
N ILE A 227 -6.20 8.25 -4.42
CA ILE A 227 -6.39 8.79 -5.77
C ILE A 227 -5.28 9.82 -6.04
N LYS A 228 -4.44 9.50 -7.01
CA LYS A 228 -3.20 10.23 -7.35
C LYS A 228 -3.18 10.82 -8.76
N THR A 229 -4.28 10.71 -9.49
CA THR A 229 -4.46 11.21 -10.86
C THR A 229 -5.83 11.85 -11.00
N CYS A 230 -5.96 12.76 -11.96
CA CYS A 230 -7.22 13.44 -12.23
C CYS A 230 -8.20 12.59 -13.05
N ALA A 231 -9.48 12.95 -12.99
CA ALA A 231 -10.49 12.42 -13.89
C ALA A 231 -10.10 12.68 -15.35
N VAL A 232 -10.47 11.75 -16.24
CA VAL A 232 -10.08 11.79 -17.66
C VAL A 232 -10.64 13.04 -18.36
N ASN A 233 -11.81 13.52 -17.95
CA ASN A 233 -12.47 14.71 -18.50
C ASN A 233 -11.97 16.04 -17.91
N TRP A 234 -11.02 16.02 -16.95
CA TRP A 234 -10.49 17.24 -16.36
C TRP A 234 -9.55 17.97 -17.32
N THR A 235 -9.84 19.24 -17.61
CA THR A 235 -9.14 20.03 -18.65
C THR A 235 -8.08 20.99 -18.12
N ASN A 236 -8.18 21.43 -16.85
CA ASN A 236 -7.21 22.35 -16.28
C ASN A 236 -5.89 21.62 -15.99
N ASN A 237 -4.91 21.84 -16.87
CA ASN A 237 -3.59 21.22 -16.80
C ASN A 237 -2.78 21.65 -15.58
N ASP A 238 -2.99 22.85 -15.05
CA ASP A 238 -2.25 23.31 -13.87
C ASP A 238 -2.66 22.52 -12.64
N VAL A 239 -3.96 22.29 -12.43
CA VAL A 239 -4.46 21.42 -11.35
C VAL A 239 -3.99 19.99 -11.54
N ARG A 240 -3.99 19.48 -12.79
CA ARG A 240 -3.47 18.15 -13.11
C ARG A 240 -1.99 18.00 -12.76
N ASN A 241 -1.17 18.95 -13.18
CA ASN A 241 0.26 18.98 -12.91
C ASN A 241 0.56 19.03 -11.41
N ARG A 242 -0.28 19.72 -10.62
CA ARG A 242 -0.15 19.85 -9.17
C ARG A 242 -0.62 18.61 -8.42
N CYS A 243 -1.70 17.96 -8.87
CA CYS A 243 -2.12 16.65 -8.33
C CYS A 243 -0.96 15.64 -8.35
N GLU A 244 -0.13 15.68 -9.39
CA GLU A 244 1.00 14.77 -9.54
C GLU A 244 2.31 15.28 -8.90
N ALA A 245 2.37 16.54 -8.44
CA ALA A 245 3.63 17.18 -8.01
C ALA A 245 4.05 16.87 -6.58
N TYR A 246 3.11 16.73 -5.63
CA TYR A 246 3.42 16.62 -4.21
C TYR A 246 2.44 15.74 -3.45
N THR A 247 2.78 15.40 -2.21
CA THR A 247 1.94 14.59 -1.33
C THR A 247 1.49 15.42 -0.14
N SER A 248 0.18 15.38 0.12
CA SER A 248 -0.49 15.98 1.26
C SER A 248 -1.87 15.34 1.36
N MET A 249 -1.92 14.11 1.86
CA MET A 249 -3.15 13.33 1.90
C MET A 249 -4.34 14.11 2.50
N VAL A 250 -5.46 14.07 1.80
CA VAL A 250 -6.75 14.62 2.22
C VAL A 250 -7.86 13.61 1.95
N TYR A 251 -8.97 13.72 2.66
CA TYR A 251 -9.98 12.69 2.70
C TYR A 251 -11.38 13.26 2.47
N HIS A 252 -12.18 12.61 1.63
CA HIS A 252 -13.62 12.84 1.55
C HIS A 252 -14.34 11.54 1.96
N GLY A 253 -14.87 11.50 3.18
CA GLY A 253 -15.38 10.27 3.78
C GLY A 253 -14.29 9.20 3.91
N ASN A 254 -14.43 8.09 3.16
CA ASN A 254 -13.47 6.98 3.13
C ASN A 254 -12.43 7.07 2.00
N TYR A 255 -12.61 8.00 1.06
CA TYR A 255 -11.72 8.16 -0.08
C TYR A 255 -10.53 9.01 0.31
N ALA A 256 -9.34 8.50 0.02
CA ALA A 256 -8.09 9.23 0.17
C ALA A 256 -7.70 9.85 -1.17
N TYR A 257 -7.31 11.11 -1.14
CA TYR A 257 -6.76 11.84 -2.27
C TYR A 257 -5.34 12.26 -1.91
N ARG A 258 -4.42 12.12 -2.86
CA ARG A 258 -3.00 12.41 -2.63
C ARG A 258 -2.75 13.83 -2.15
N ASN A 259 -3.54 14.78 -2.64
CA ASN A 259 -3.52 16.18 -2.26
C ASN A 259 -4.87 16.86 -2.64
N PRO A 260 -5.13 18.09 -2.17
CA PRO A 260 -6.33 18.85 -2.52
C PRO A 260 -6.55 19.03 -4.02
N HIS A 261 -5.48 19.11 -4.84
CA HIS A 261 -5.63 19.20 -6.29
C HIS A 261 -6.14 17.91 -6.89
N CYS A 262 -5.72 16.75 -6.38
CA CYS A 262 -6.28 15.47 -6.81
C CYS A 262 -7.75 15.33 -6.44
N ALA A 263 -8.17 15.81 -5.26
CA ALA A 263 -9.58 15.87 -4.90
C ALA A 263 -10.36 16.80 -5.86
N MET A 264 -9.87 18.02 -6.06
CA MET A 264 -10.47 19.00 -6.96
C MET A 264 -10.65 18.47 -8.38
N CYS A 265 -9.60 17.89 -8.96
CA CYS A 265 -9.68 17.38 -10.33
C CYS A 265 -10.41 16.03 -10.48
N ASN A 266 -10.94 15.51 -9.37
CA ASN A 266 -11.93 14.43 -9.35
C ASN A 266 -13.32 14.94 -8.90
N ASN A 267 -13.56 16.25 -9.03
CA ASN A 267 -14.82 16.93 -8.75
C ASN A 267 -15.25 16.89 -7.28
N GLU A 268 -14.30 16.77 -6.36
CA GLU A 268 -14.60 16.84 -4.93
C GLU A 268 -14.53 18.27 -4.42
N PRO A 269 -15.55 18.75 -3.70
CA PRO A 269 -15.57 20.07 -3.11
C PRO A 269 -14.60 20.16 -1.92
N LEU A 270 -13.69 21.13 -1.98
CA LEU A 270 -12.61 21.29 -1.00
C LEU A 270 -13.10 21.47 0.44
N GLN A 271 -14.26 22.10 0.62
CA GLN A 271 -14.86 22.37 1.93
C GLN A 271 -15.28 21.10 2.69
N TYR A 272 -15.36 19.95 2.02
CA TYR A 272 -15.68 18.66 2.66
C TYR A 272 -14.44 17.78 2.85
N LEU A 273 -13.25 18.30 2.52
CA LEU A 273 -12.01 17.56 2.72
C LEU A 273 -11.60 17.62 4.19
N GLY A 274 -11.38 16.45 4.76
CA GLY A 274 -10.75 16.27 6.05
C GLY A 274 -9.26 15.96 5.93
N CYS A 275 -8.52 16.23 6.99
CA CYS A 275 -7.09 15.94 7.11
C CYS A 275 -6.79 14.59 7.77
N SER A 276 -7.84 13.84 8.14
CA SER A 276 -7.74 12.49 8.68
C SER A 276 -8.83 11.65 8.05
N LYS A 277 -8.53 10.37 7.82
CA LYS A 277 -9.54 9.43 7.36
C LYS A 277 -10.66 9.38 8.39
N VAL A 278 -11.91 9.51 7.95
CA VAL A 278 -13.06 9.36 8.85
C VAL A 278 -13.03 7.91 9.33
N ALA A 279 -12.52 7.70 10.55
CA ALA A 279 -12.56 6.41 11.21
C ALA A 279 -14.00 6.15 11.63
N LEU A 280 -14.84 5.70 10.69
CA LEU A 280 -15.93 4.83 11.10
C LEU A 280 -15.27 3.74 11.92
N ARG A 281 -15.77 3.49 13.13
CA ARG A 281 -15.46 2.29 13.94
C ARG A 281 -15.92 1.01 13.22
N THR A 282 -15.64 0.90 11.93
CA THR A 282 -15.38 -0.37 11.31
C THR A 282 -14.29 -1.02 12.14
N PHE A 283 -14.73 -1.92 13.01
CA PHE A 283 -13.95 -3.02 13.55
C PHE A 283 -13.40 -3.82 12.36
N PHE A 284 -12.51 -3.21 11.58
CA PHE A 284 -11.66 -3.95 10.68
C PHE A 284 -10.68 -4.65 11.61
N ASN A 285 -11.02 -5.88 11.99
CA ASN A 285 -10.03 -6.89 12.34
C ASN A 285 -9.15 -7.13 11.09
N LYS A 286 -8.37 -6.11 10.70
CA LYS A 286 -7.15 -6.27 9.89
C LYS A 286 -6.06 -6.91 10.76
N ASP A 287 -6.24 -6.91 12.08
CA ASP A 287 -5.47 -7.70 13.02
C ASP A 287 -5.79 -9.19 12.90
N PHE A 288 -4.77 -10.02 13.15
CA PHE A 288 -4.88 -11.47 13.17
C PHE A 288 -6.03 -11.92 14.07
N SER A 289 -6.78 -12.93 13.62
CA SER A 289 -7.83 -13.51 14.46
C SER A 289 -7.18 -14.16 15.70
N PRO A 290 -7.44 -13.67 16.92
CA PRO A 290 -6.84 -14.23 18.13
C PRO A 290 -7.37 -15.64 18.44
N VAL A 291 -8.46 -16.04 17.79
CA VAL A 291 -9.13 -17.32 17.96
C VAL A 291 -8.91 -18.28 16.79
N ALA A 292 -8.17 -17.88 15.75
CA ALA A 292 -7.85 -18.75 14.64
C ALA A 292 -6.57 -19.55 14.90
N PHE A 293 -6.54 -20.79 14.43
CA PHE A 293 -5.28 -21.51 14.32
C PHE A 293 -4.37 -20.85 13.27
N ALA A 294 -3.11 -20.55 13.64
CA ALA A 294 -2.14 -19.92 12.77
C ALA A 294 -0.77 -20.60 12.82
N VAL A 295 -0.12 -20.73 11.66
CA VAL A 295 1.23 -21.28 11.52
C VAL A 295 2.10 -20.30 10.74
N LEU A 296 3.26 -19.97 11.31
CA LEU A 296 4.32 -19.23 10.63
C LEU A 296 5.32 -20.24 10.04
N PHE A 297 5.59 -20.12 8.74
CA PHE A 297 6.58 -20.99 8.09
C PHE A 297 7.96 -20.34 8.08
N ASP A 298 8.92 -21.04 8.68
CA ASP A 298 10.34 -20.80 8.41
C ASP A 298 10.72 -21.43 7.06
N MET A 299 11.16 -20.59 6.13
CA MET A 299 11.58 -20.97 4.79
C MET A 299 13.10 -21.19 4.68
N SER A 300 13.89 -20.77 5.68
CA SER A 300 15.36 -20.81 5.70
C SER A 300 15.93 -22.23 5.80
N GLY A 301 15.09 -23.21 6.17
CA GLY A 301 15.46 -24.62 6.21
C GLY A 301 16.48 -24.98 7.30
N GLY A 302 16.76 -24.12 8.28
CA GLY A 302 17.65 -24.52 9.37
C GLY A 302 17.90 -23.50 10.49
N LYS A 303 17.56 -23.91 11.72
CA LYS A 303 18.40 -23.98 12.95
C LYS A 303 17.46 -24.22 14.15
N THR A 304 17.11 -25.50 14.40
CA THR A 304 16.28 -26.04 15.51
C THR A 304 14.81 -25.54 15.54
N VAL A 305 13.76 -26.37 15.44
CA VAL A 305 13.55 -27.72 16.01
C VAL A 305 12.70 -28.59 15.05
N GLY A 306 13.12 -29.84 14.81
CA GLY A 306 12.17 -30.94 14.57
C GLY A 306 12.32 -31.84 13.35
N LYS A 307 12.82 -31.43 12.18
CA LYS A 307 12.98 -32.32 10.99
C LYS A 307 14.10 -31.93 10.01
N VAL A 308 14.50 -32.95 9.23
CA VAL A 308 15.50 -33.05 8.15
C VAL A 308 15.63 -31.76 7.34
N GLN A 309 16.87 -31.34 7.07
CA GLN A 309 17.17 -30.22 6.17
C GLN A 309 16.78 -30.60 4.73
N PRO A 310 15.63 -30.15 4.20
CA PRO A 310 15.12 -30.64 2.92
C PRO A 310 15.83 -30.00 1.73
N CYS A 311 16.46 -28.85 1.97
CA CYS A 311 17.01 -27.96 0.96
C CYS A 311 18.49 -27.70 1.24
N THR A 312 19.29 -27.57 0.19
CA THR A 312 20.67 -27.07 0.31
C THR A 312 20.68 -25.60 0.75
N LYS A 313 21.85 -25.08 1.17
CA LYS A 313 22.00 -23.67 1.61
C LYS A 313 21.55 -22.62 0.57
N THR A 314 21.42 -23.01 -0.70
CA THR A 314 21.02 -22.13 -1.82
C THR A 314 19.57 -22.34 -2.24
N GLN A 315 18.81 -23.19 -1.54
CA GLN A 315 17.45 -23.54 -1.88
C GLN A 315 16.50 -23.14 -0.75
N LEU A 316 15.33 -22.66 -1.14
CA LEU A 316 14.25 -22.30 -0.22
C LEU A 316 13.26 -23.47 -0.11
N TYR A 317 12.79 -23.76 1.11
CA TYR A 317 11.75 -24.74 1.30
C TYR A 317 10.37 -24.15 0.96
N ASP A 318 9.66 -24.79 0.02
CA ASP A 318 8.30 -24.41 -0.37
C ASP A 318 7.27 -25.44 0.15
N PRO A 319 6.53 -25.15 1.24
CA PRO A 319 5.45 -26.01 1.74
C PRO A 319 4.22 -26.14 0.82
N PHE A 320 4.11 -25.32 -0.22
CA PHE A 320 2.99 -25.33 -1.17
C PHE A 320 3.33 -26.09 -2.46
N PHE A 321 4.60 -26.42 -2.67
CA PHE A 321 5.06 -27.24 -3.78
C PHE A 321 4.61 -28.70 -3.57
N ARG A 322 3.76 -29.19 -4.49
CA ARG A 322 3.23 -30.57 -4.52
C ARG A 322 3.28 -31.11 -5.93
#